data_AF-A0A1S2PNN9-F1
#
_entry.id   AF-A0A1S2PNN9-F1
#
_cell.length_a   1.000
_cell.length_b   1.000
_cell.length_c   1.000
_cell.angle_alpha   90.00
_cell.angle_beta   90.00
_cell.angle_gamma   90.00
#
_symmetry.space_group_name_H-M   'P 1'
#
loop_
_entity.id
_entity.type
_entity.pdbx_description
1 polymer ?
#
loop_
_entity_poly.entity_id
_entity_poly.type
_entity_poly.pdbx_seq_one_letter_code
_entity_poly.pdbx_strand_id
1 'polypeptide(L)'
;MTVLQLAPAPRDDHPHDGDKTGPEPIVALHQRVADFDLSQRDQERGEEAAFQAVLHADAVLTGSFPDTLDTVVQAMSWTGHPPVPGAQLMASAVTYLGSADGQRGWWLHYTRREEGFGEGGDLVHVLTLIAPCSCGTYINVELADEDHLIVLLDELDTEPGAPVDCDYQLRIRASSYADPAHASIETPF
;
A
#
# COMPACT_ATOMS: atom_id res chain seq x y z
N MET A 1 5.58 96.00 9.62
CA MET A 1 5.50 95.52 11.02
C MET A 1 4.47 94.41 11.08
N THR A 2 4.93 93.15 11.16
CA THR A 2 4.31 92.01 11.87
C THR A 2 5.40 90.95 11.94
N VAL A 3 5.85 90.59 13.14
CA VAL A 3 6.82 89.52 13.39
C VAL A 3 6.01 88.29 13.80
N LEU A 4 6.05 87.22 12.99
CA LEU A 4 5.47 85.92 13.32
C LEU A 4 6.58 85.04 13.92
N GLN A 5 6.51 84.82 15.23
CA GLN A 5 7.33 83.83 15.94
C GLN A 5 6.87 82.42 15.55
N LEU A 6 7.78 81.62 14.97
CA LEU A 6 7.59 80.18 14.81
C LEU A 6 7.82 79.48 16.16
N ALA A 7 6.79 78.78 16.63
CA ALA A 7 6.90 77.84 17.75
C ALA A 7 7.60 76.54 17.30
N PRO A 8 8.36 75.86 18.17
CA PRO A 8 9.00 74.58 17.85
C PRO A 8 7.97 73.45 17.77
N ALA A 9 8.19 72.54 16.82
CA ALA A 9 7.36 71.36 16.56
C ALA A 9 7.31 70.40 17.78
N PRO A 10 6.18 69.70 18.00
CA PRO A 10 6.09 68.69 19.05
C PRO A 10 6.97 67.48 18.71
N ARG A 11 7.67 66.95 19.72
CA ARG A 11 8.39 65.68 19.63
C ARG A 11 7.38 64.55 19.48
N ASP A 12 7.52 63.78 18.42
CA ASP A 12 6.89 62.46 18.27
C ASP A 12 7.53 61.49 19.27
N ASP A 13 6.95 61.39 20.46
CA ASP A 13 7.15 60.24 21.33
C ASP A 13 6.35 59.07 20.74
N HIS A 14 6.99 58.29 19.84
CA HIS A 14 6.47 56.98 19.48
C HIS A 14 6.56 56.08 20.73
N PRO A 15 5.43 55.58 21.25
CA PRO A 15 5.48 54.51 22.24
C PRO A 15 6.08 53.28 21.56
N HIS A 16 7.01 52.63 22.27
CA HIS A 16 7.53 51.30 21.94
C HIS A 16 6.36 50.34 21.70
N ASP A 17 6.00 50.16 20.44
CA ASP A 17 4.97 49.21 20.04
C ASP A 17 5.60 47.82 19.96
N GLY A 18 5.31 47.04 21.00
CA GLY A 18 5.25 45.58 20.96
C GLY A 18 6.54 44.87 20.58
N ASP A 19 7.30 44.53 21.62
CA ASP A 19 8.17 43.36 21.64
C ASP A 19 7.36 42.11 21.21
N LYS A 20 7.29 41.88 19.89
CA LYS A 20 6.83 40.63 19.28
C LYS A 20 8.03 39.73 19.03
N THR A 21 8.90 39.57 20.03
CA THR A 21 9.80 38.42 20.04
C THR A 21 8.94 37.20 20.35
N GLY A 22 8.54 36.49 19.28
CA GLY A 22 8.04 35.13 19.45
C GLY A 22 9.04 34.30 20.27
N PRO A 23 8.59 33.21 20.91
CA PRO A 23 9.50 32.36 21.68
C PRO A 23 10.70 31.99 20.82
N GLU A 24 11.89 31.95 21.44
CA GLU A 24 13.09 31.48 20.75
C GLU A 24 12.81 30.13 20.05
N PRO A 25 13.37 29.88 18.85
CA PRO A 25 13.03 28.69 18.08
C PRO A 25 13.11 27.37 18.85
N ILE A 26 14.05 27.25 19.80
CA ILE A 26 14.18 26.06 20.65
C ILE A 26 13.03 25.93 21.65
N VAL A 27 12.55 27.03 22.22
CA VAL A 27 11.37 27.07 23.12
C VAL A 27 10.11 26.71 22.33
N ALA A 28 9.95 27.25 21.12
CA ALA A 28 8.85 26.91 20.23
C ALA A 28 8.85 25.42 19.83
N LEU A 29 10.03 24.84 19.59
CA LEU A 29 10.18 23.41 19.30
C LEU A 29 9.80 22.54 20.50
N HIS A 30 10.27 22.86 21.70
CA HIS A 30 9.91 22.14 22.92
C HIS A 30 8.40 22.17 23.18
N GLN A 31 7.77 23.33 23.00
CA GLN A 31 6.32 23.47 23.11
C GLN A 31 5.61 22.58 22.09
N ARG A 32 6.05 22.62 20.83
CA ARG A 32 5.45 21.82 19.76
C ARG A 32 5.63 20.31 19.94
N VAL A 33 6.73 19.87 20.53
CA VAL A 33 6.96 18.46 20.90
C VAL A 33 6.07 18.06 22.09
N ALA A 34 5.86 18.95 23.07
CA ALA A 34 4.97 18.69 24.20
C ALA A 34 3.49 18.57 23.75
N ASP A 35 3.10 19.36 22.76
CA ASP A 35 1.75 19.34 22.18
C ASP A 35 1.61 18.28 21.06
N PHE A 36 2.66 17.50 20.78
CA PHE A 36 2.68 16.56 19.67
C PHE A 36 1.94 15.26 20.02
N ASP A 37 0.88 14.96 19.27
CA ASP A 37 0.17 13.69 19.38
C ASP A 37 0.85 12.61 18.51
N LEU A 38 1.57 11.70 19.17
CA LEU A 38 2.20 10.56 18.50
C LEU A 38 1.17 9.62 17.87
N SER A 39 0.00 9.46 18.48
CA SER A 39 -1.04 8.55 17.99
C SER A 39 -1.63 9.03 16.67
N GLN A 40 -1.88 10.35 16.56
CA GLN A 40 -2.31 10.97 15.31
C GLN A 40 -1.26 10.77 14.21
N ARG A 41 0.02 11.00 14.50
CA ARG A 41 1.09 10.81 13.51
C ARG A 41 1.21 9.35 13.05
N ASP A 42 1.03 8.41 13.96
CA ASP A 42 1.08 6.98 13.64
C ASP A 42 -0.11 6.58 12.77
N GLN A 43 -1.29 7.11 13.04
CA GLN A 43 -2.46 6.94 12.18
C GLN A 43 -2.23 7.52 10.77
N GLU A 44 -1.77 8.77 10.66
CA GLU A 44 -1.47 9.42 9.39
C GLU A 44 -0.43 8.63 8.57
N ARG A 45 0.61 8.10 9.23
CA ARG A 45 1.60 7.23 8.58
C ARG A 45 1.00 5.90 8.11
N GLY A 46 0.09 5.34 8.89
CA GLY A 46 -0.62 4.11 8.53
C GLY A 46 -1.51 4.31 7.31
N GLU A 47 -2.27 5.40 7.28
CA GLU A 47 -3.14 5.78 6.16
C GLU A 47 -2.34 6.06 4.88
N GLU A 48 -1.22 6.78 4.98
CA GLU A 48 -0.30 6.97 3.86
C GLU A 48 0.25 5.64 3.35
N ALA A 49 0.68 4.74 4.24
CA ALA A 49 1.18 3.43 3.84
C ALA A 49 0.10 2.56 3.16
N ALA A 50 -1.15 2.65 3.63
CA ALA A 50 -2.30 1.99 3.01
C ALA A 50 -2.58 2.52 1.59
N PHE A 51 -2.50 3.83 1.41
CA PHE A 51 -2.65 4.46 0.10
C PHE A 51 -1.52 4.07 -0.86
N GLN A 52 -0.27 4.06 -0.38
CA GLN A 52 0.86 3.57 -1.17
C GLN A 52 0.69 2.10 -1.56
N ALA A 53 0.11 1.27 -0.69
CA ALA A 53 -0.18 -0.12 -1.02
C ALA A 53 -1.18 -0.25 -2.18
N VAL A 54 -2.20 0.62 -2.25
CA VAL A 54 -3.13 0.69 -3.39
C VAL A 54 -2.40 1.03 -4.69
N LEU A 55 -1.54 2.06 -4.66
CA LEU A 55 -0.79 2.48 -5.85
C LEU A 55 0.17 1.38 -6.35
N HIS A 56 0.83 0.69 -5.42
CA HIS A 56 1.70 -0.42 -5.79
C HIS A 56 0.93 -1.63 -6.30
N ALA A 57 -0.24 -1.94 -5.73
CA ALA A 57 -1.08 -3.03 -6.22
C ALA A 57 -1.49 -2.81 -7.68
N ASP A 58 -1.93 -1.59 -8.00
CA ASP A 58 -2.26 -1.16 -9.37
C ASP A 58 -1.05 -1.28 -10.31
N ALA A 59 0.11 -0.76 -9.90
CA ALA A 59 1.34 -0.85 -10.67
C ALA A 59 1.81 -2.30 -10.93
N VAL A 60 1.62 -3.20 -9.95
CA VAL A 60 1.92 -4.63 -10.11
C VAL A 60 0.98 -5.27 -11.14
N LEU A 61 -0.31 -4.93 -11.14
CA LEU A 61 -1.23 -5.44 -12.17
C LEU A 61 -0.80 -5.00 -13.56
N THR A 62 -0.58 -3.71 -13.76
CA THR A 62 -0.18 -3.17 -15.07
C THR A 62 1.18 -3.69 -15.54
N GLY A 63 2.12 -3.92 -14.60
CA GLY A 63 3.45 -4.38 -14.93
C GLY A 63 3.58 -5.88 -15.16
N SER A 64 2.85 -6.70 -14.39
CA SER A 64 3.02 -8.16 -14.36
C SER A 64 1.85 -8.95 -14.95
N PHE A 65 0.68 -8.31 -15.14
CA PHE A 65 -0.56 -8.93 -15.64
C PHE A 65 -1.27 -8.06 -16.70
N PRO A 66 -0.54 -7.56 -17.72
CA PRO A 66 -1.05 -6.54 -18.64
C PRO A 66 -2.22 -7.03 -19.51
N ASP A 67 -2.26 -8.31 -19.88
CA ASP A 67 -3.27 -8.84 -20.79
C ASP A 67 -4.40 -9.57 -20.05
N THR A 68 -4.26 -9.77 -18.74
CA THR A 68 -5.21 -10.45 -17.87
C THR A 68 -5.79 -9.50 -16.81
N LEU A 69 -5.19 -9.44 -15.62
CA LEU A 69 -5.77 -8.75 -14.47
C LEU A 69 -5.91 -7.24 -14.69
N ASP A 70 -4.98 -6.59 -15.37
CA ASP A 70 -5.05 -5.15 -15.68
C ASP A 70 -6.30 -4.80 -16.52
N THR A 71 -6.75 -5.75 -17.36
CA THR A 71 -7.92 -5.53 -18.24
C THR A 71 -9.27 -5.70 -17.52
N VAL A 72 -9.29 -6.45 -16.41
CA VAL A 72 -10.55 -6.83 -15.72
C VAL A 72 -10.71 -6.16 -14.34
N VAL A 73 -9.60 -5.86 -13.66
CA VAL A 73 -9.62 -5.14 -12.39
C VAL A 73 -9.79 -3.65 -12.69
N GLN A 74 -10.87 -3.05 -12.18
CA GLN A 74 -11.10 -1.64 -12.39
C GLN A 74 -10.04 -0.81 -11.67
N ALA A 75 -9.52 0.21 -12.34
CA ALA A 75 -8.67 1.22 -11.73
C ALA A 75 -9.32 1.75 -10.45
N MET A 76 -8.53 1.88 -9.39
CA MET A 76 -8.98 2.36 -8.06
C MET A 76 -10.04 1.48 -7.37
N SER A 77 -10.26 0.23 -7.80
CA SER A 77 -11.12 -0.73 -7.06
C SER A 77 -10.51 -1.26 -5.77
N TRP A 78 -9.20 -1.04 -5.60
CA TRP A 78 -8.44 -1.46 -4.44
C TRP A 78 -8.80 -0.69 -3.17
N THR A 79 -8.90 -1.40 -2.06
CA THR A 79 -9.01 -0.83 -0.72
C THR A 79 -7.70 -1.05 0.03
N GLY A 80 -7.07 0.04 0.47
CA GLY A 80 -5.83 0.00 1.25
C GLY A 80 -6.09 -0.30 2.72
N HIS A 81 -5.18 -1.06 3.34
CA HIS A 81 -5.18 -1.37 4.75
C HIS A 81 -3.86 -0.93 5.39
N PRO A 82 -3.91 -0.18 6.51
CA PRO A 82 -2.71 0.23 7.22
C PRO A 82 -1.98 -0.99 7.80
N PRO A 83 -0.67 -0.88 8.06
CA PRO A 83 0.05 -1.93 8.76
C PRO A 83 -0.57 -2.15 10.15
N VAL A 84 -0.50 -3.38 10.65
CA VAL A 84 -0.99 -3.73 11.99
C VAL A 84 0.22 -3.96 12.91
N PRO A 85 0.56 -2.98 13.77
CA PRO A 85 1.66 -3.12 14.72
C PRO A 85 1.41 -4.32 15.65
N GLY A 86 2.47 -5.09 15.94
CA GLY A 86 2.40 -6.27 16.82
C GLY A 86 2.03 -7.58 16.13
N ALA A 87 1.36 -7.53 14.97
CA ALA A 87 1.11 -8.71 14.12
C ALA A 87 2.15 -8.89 13.00
N GLN A 88 3.11 -7.96 12.88
CA GLN A 88 4.10 -7.89 11.78
C GLN A 88 3.45 -7.87 10.39
N LEU A 89 2.21 -7.38 10.29
CA LEU A 89 1.52 -7.24 9.02
C LEU A 89 1.87 -5.87 8.42
N MET A 90 2.49 -5.90 7.24
CA MET A 90 2.72 -4.71 6.43
C MET A 90 1.41 -4.13 5.91
N ALA A 91 1.47 -2.89 5.43
CA ALA A 91 0.37 -2.31 4.67
C ALA A 91 0.02 -3.20 3.48
N SER A 92 -1.27 -3.31 3.18
CA SER A 92 -1.77 -4.15 2.10
C SER A 92 -2.88 -3.45 1.33
N ALA A 93 -3.27 -4.04 0.21
CA ALA A 93 -4.46 -3.62 -0.52
C ALA A 93 -5.26 -4.86 -0.93
N VAL A 94 -6.58 -4.74 -1.00
CA VAL A 94 -7.47 -5.82 -1.48
C VAL A 94 -8.42 -5.31 -2.54
N THR A 95 -8.75 -6.15 -3.52
CA THR A 95 -9.84 -5.90 -4.47
C THR A 95 -10.68 -7.15 -4.69
N TYR A 96 -11.96 -6.95 -4.97
CA TYR A 96 -12.95 -8.00 -5.17
C TYR A 96 -13.06 -8.36 -6.65
N LEU A 97 -12.95 -9.65 -6.98
CA LEU A 97 -13.03 -10.14 -8.36
C LEU A 97 -14.42 -10.65 -8.76
N GLY A 98 -15.31 -10.91 -7.80
CA GLY A 98 -16.64 -11.45 -8.10
C GLY A 98 -16.96 -12.73 -7.34
N SER A 99 -18.18 -13.22 -7.52
CA SER A 99 -18.68 -14.47 -6.94
C SER A 99 -19.73 -15.05 -7.88
N ALA A 100 -19.65 -16.35 -8.14
CA ALA A 100 -20.67 -17.04 -8.93
C ALA A 100 -21.95 -17.33 -8.12
N ASP A 101 -21.81 -17.62 -6.82
CA ASP A 101 -22.92 -17.97 -5.93
C ASP A 101 -23.49 -16.78 -5.14
N GLY A 102 -22.84 -15.61 -5.23
CA GLY A 102 -23.19 -14.40 -4.49
C GLY A 102 -22.93 -14.50 -2.98
N GLN A 103 -22.32 -15.59 -2.49
CA GLN A 103 -22.04 -15.81 -1.07
C GLN A 103 -20.57 -15.68 -0.75
N ARG A 104 -19.71 -16.31 -1.56
CA ARG A 104 -18.27 -16.28 -1.36
C ARG A 104 -17.61 -15.87 -2.64
N GLY A 105 -16.82 -14.81 -2.56
CA GLY A 105 -16.18 -14.26 -3.74
C GLY A 105 -14.68 -14.43 -3.73
N TRP A 106 -14.15 -14.18 -4.91
CA TRP A 106 -12.73 -14.18 -5.21
C TRP A 106 -12.17 -12.80 -4.91
N TRP A 107 -10.94 -12.78 -4.41
CA TRP A 107 -10.25 -11.54 -4.04
C TRP A 107 -8.81 -11.59 -4.52
N LEU A 108 -8.26 -10.42 -4.80
CA LEU A 108 -6.82 -10.22 -4.83
C LEU A 108 -6.40 -9.51 -3.56
N HIS A 109 -5.28 -9.95 -3.00
CA HIS A 109 -4.60 -9.31 -1.89
C HIS A 109 -3.18 -9.00 -2.30
N TYR A 110 -2.82 -7.73 -2.26
CA TYR A 110 -1.48 -7.23 -2.46
C TYR A 110 -0.83 -6.93 -1.12
N THR A 111 0.42 -7.35 -0.94
CA THR A 111 1.27 -6.96 0.19
C THR A 111 2.73 -6.87 -0.23
N ARG A 112 3.59 -6.39 0.67
CA ARG A 112 5.04 -6.48 0.52
C ARG A 112 5.60 -7.44 1.55
N ARG A 113 6.64 -8.17 1.16
CA ARG A 113 7.38 -9.08 2.04
C ARG A 113 8.87 -8.76 1.91
N GLU A 114 9.57 -8.76 3.03
CA GLU A 114 11.03 -8.77 3.02
C GLU A 114 11.48 -10.21 2.72
N GLU A 115 12.24 -10.39 1.64
CA GLU A 115 12.91 -11.65 1.34
C GLU A 115 14.43 -11.52 1.56
N GLY A 116 15.01 -12.57 2.16
CA GLY A 116 16.42 -12.58 2.55
C GLY A 116 16.64 -12.23 4.04
N PHE A 117 17.85 -12.52 4.53
CA PHE A 117 18.25 -12.24 5.91
C PHE A 117 19.35 -11.17 5.94
N GLY A 118 19.12 -10.04 6.62
CA GLY A 118 20.13 -9.00 6.89
C GLY A 118 19.76 -7.59 6.41
N GLU A 119 20.74 -6.68 6.39
CA GLU A 119 20.61 -5.27 5.99
C GLU A 119 20.29 -5.05 4.49
N GLY A 120 20.16 -6.11 3.70
CA GLY A 120 19.88 -6.07 2.26
C GLY A 120 18.74 -6.99 1.84
N GLY A 121 17.76 -7.24 2.72
CA GLY A 121 16.55 -7.95 2.32
C GLY A 121 15.81 -7.16 1.25
N ASP A 122 15.51 -7.81 0.12
CA ASP A 122 14.76 -7.17 -0.95
C ASP A 122 13.28 -7.14 -0.56
N LEU A 123 12.65 -5.97 -0.75
CA LEU A 123 11.21 -5.84 -0.62
C LEU A 123 10.57 -6.39 -1.89
N VAL A 124 9.95 -7.55 -1.76
CA VAL A 124 9.24 -8.21 -2.85
C VAL A 124 7.76 -7.84 -2.79
N HIS A 125 7.21 -7.53 -3.96
CA HIS A 125 5.78 -7.32 -4.16
C HIS A 125 5.09 -8.67 -4.30
N VAL A 126 4.09 -8.94 -3.46
CA VAL A 126 3.37 -10.21 -3.46
C VAL A 126 1.91 -9.96 -3.80
N LEU A 127 1.44 -10.59 -4.87
CA LEU A 127 0.03 -10.65 -5.22
C LEU A 127 -0.50 -12.03 -4.86
N THR A 128 -1.62 -12.10 -4.14
CA THR A 128 -2.24 -13.35 -3.71
C THR A 128 -3.67 -13.42 -4.21
N LEU A 129 -4.01 -14.48 -4.93
CA LEU A 129 -5.37 -14.86 -5.25
C LEU A 129 -6.00 -15.59 -4.06
N ILE A 130 -7.12 -15.08 -3.58
CA ILE A 130 -7.89 -15.66 -2.49
C ILE A 130 -9.20 -16.18 -3.07
N ALA A 131 -9.36 -17.50 -3.09
CA ALA A 131 -10.49 -18.16 -3.72
C ALA A 131 -11.32 -18.98 -2.70
N PRO A 132 -12.65 -19.01 -2.84
CA PRO A 132 -13.49 -19.88 -2.02
C PRO A 132 -13.21 -21.35 -2.35
N CYS A 133 -13.16 -22.21 -1.33
CA CYS A 133 -12.98 -23.65 -1.48
C CYS A 133 -14.30 -24.40 -1.23
N SER A 134 -14.51 -25.52 -1.92
CA SER A 134 -15.72 -26.34 -1.80
C SER A 134 -15.96 -26.87 -0.38
N CYS A 135 -14.93 -27.00 0.47
CA CYS A 135 -15.09 -27.37 1.89
C CYS A 135 -15.58 -26.24 2.82
N GLY A 136 -15.79 -25.03 2.31
CA GLY A 136 -16.30 -23.91 3.10
C GLY A 136 -15.24 -22.91 3.56
N THR A 137 -13.96 -23.15 3.30
CA THR A 137 -12.86 -22.24 3.64
C THR A 137 -12.43 -21.39 2.43
N TYR A 138 -11.32 -20.67 2.59
CA TYR A 138 -10.61 -19.98 1.51
C TYR A 138 -9.24 -20.60 1.30
N ILE A 139 -8.81 -20.58 0.06
CA ILE A 139 -7.45 -20.90 -0.35
C ILE A 139 -6.73 -19.62 -0.75
N ASN A 140 -5.41 -19.62 -0.58
CA ASN A 140 -4.55 -18.51 -0.95
C ASN A 140 -3.47 -19.04 -1.89
N VAL A 141 -3.28 -18.38 -3.03
CA VAL A 141 -2.25 -18.72 -4.01
C VAL A 141 -1.48 -17.45 -4.37
N GLU A 142 -0.18 -17.44 -4.14
CA GLU A 142 0.68 -16.33 -4.57
C GLU A 142 0.84 -16.40 -6.10
N LEU A 143 0.59 -15.28 -6.78
CA LEU A 143 0.73 -15.13 -8.22
C LEU A 143 2.07 -14.45 -8.49
N ALA A 144 2.93 -15.09 -9.26
CA ALA A 144 4.24 -14.57 -9.60
C ALA A 144 4.16 -13.63 -10.81
N ASP A 145 3.39 -14.04 -11.82
CA ASP A 145 3.23 -13.38 -13.10
C ASP A 145 1.95 -13.87 -13.80
N GLU A 146 1.70 -13.31 -14.98
CA GLU A 146 0.57 -13.65 -15.84
C GLU A 146 0.53 -15.12 -16.28
N ASP A 147 1.68 -15.71 -16.62
CA ASP A 147 1.76 -17.11 -17.04
C ASP A 147 1.32 -18.03 -15.89
N HIS A 148 1.76 -17.75 -14.66
CA HIS A 148 1.32 -18.50 -13.48
C HIS A 148 -0.20 -18.37 -13.26
N LEU A 149 -0.78 -17.18 -13.47
CA LEU A 149 -2.23 -17.02 -13.38
C LEU A 149 -2.97 -17.85 -14.43
N ILE A 150 -2.50 -17.84 -15.68
CA ILE A 150 -3.13 -18.59 -16.79
C ILE A 150 -3.12 -20.08 -16.48
N VAL A 151 -1.98 -20.63 -16.09
CA VAL A 151 -1.84 -22.05 -15.71
C VAL A 151 -2.76 -22.38 -14.53
N LEU A 152 -2.76 -21.53 -13.50
CA LEU A 152 -3.62 -21.72 -12.34
C LEU A 152 -5.10 -21.80 -12.74
N LEU A 153 -5.58 -20.85 -13.55
CA LEU A 153 -6.99 -20.82 -13.95
C LEU A 153 -7.38 -21.99 -14.86
N ASP A 154 -6.48 -22.45 -15.73
CA ASP A 154 -6.69 -23.63 -16.58
C ASP A 154 -6.82 -24.91 -15.74
N GLU A 155 -5.96 -25.08 -14.73
CA GLU A 155 -5.94 -26.29 -13.89
C GLU A 155 -7.09 -26.40 -12.89
N LEU A 156 -7.70 -25.27 -12.52
CA LEU A 156 -8.77 -25.26 -11.54
C LEU A 156 -10.05 -25.97 -12.04
N ASP A 157 -10.20 -26.18 -13.36
CA ASP A 157 -11.31 -26.91 -14.01
C ASP A 157 -12.68 -26.64 -13.36
N THR A 158 -12.93 -25.37 -13.03
CA THR A 158 -14.13 -24.90 -12.32
C THR A 158 -14.84 -23.85 -13.15
N GLU A 159 -16.16 -23.76 -13.02
CA GLU A 159 -16.91 -22.65 -13.59
C GLU A 159 -16.34 -21.31 -13.07
N PRO A 160 -16.25 -20.26 -13.92
CA PRO A 160 -15.70 -18.97 -13.51
C PRO A 160 -16.37 -18.43 -12.25
N GLY A 161 -15.57 -18.15 -11.22
CA GLY A 161 -16.05 -17.59 -9.95
C GLY A 161 -16.69 -18.60 -8.99
N ALA A 162 -16.79 -19.89 -9.36
CA ALA A 162 -17.27 -20.95 -8.47
C ALA A 162 -16.19 -21.34 -7.44
N PRO A 163 -16.57 -22.00 -6.32
CA PRO A 163 -15.60 -22.51 -5.36
C PRO A 163 -14.68 -23.58 -5.96
N VAL A 164 -13.40 -23.52 -5.63
CA VAL A 164 -12.39 -24.47 -6.08
C VAL A 164 -12.46 -25.79 -5.30
N ASP A 165 -12.02 -26.88 -5.92
CA ASP A 165 -11.88 -28.16 -5.24
C ASP A 165 -10.80 -28.16 -4.16
N CYS A 166 -11.00 -28.97 -3.11
CA CYS A 166 -10.07 -29.06 -1.98
C CYS A 166 -8.68 -29.56 -2.37
N ASP A 167 -8.59 -30.41 -3.39
CA ASP A 167 -7.36 -31.06 -3.84
C ASP A 167 -6.59 -30.26 -4.89
N TYR A 168 -6.95 -28.99 -5.12
CA TYR A 168 -6.34 -28.16 -6.16
C TYR A 168 -4.80 -28.07 -6.05
N GLN A 169 -4.24 -28.09 -4.82
CA GLN A 169 -2.78 -28.02 -4.58
C GLN A 169 -2.00 -29.22 -5.12
N LEU A 170 -2.65 -30.39 -5.28
CA LEU A 170 -1.99 -31.59 -5.82
C LEU A 170 -1.81 -31.51 -7.34
N ARG A 171 -2.57 -30.65 -8.04
CA ARG A 171 -2.49 -30.49 -9.49
C ARG A 171 -1.39 -29.49 -9.88
N ILE A 172 -1.34 -28.34 -9.21
CA ILE A 172 -0.39 -27.24 -9.50
C ILE A 172 1.08 -27.64 -9.29
N ARG A 173 1.37 -28.45 -8.26
CA ARG A 173 2.74 -28.94 -8.02
C ARG A 173 3.20 -30.02 -9.01
N ALA A 174 2.29 -30.73 -9.66
CA ALA A 174 2.67 -31.73 -10.67
C ALA A 174 3.21 -31.06 -11.95
N SER A 175 2.70 -29.87 -12.28
CA SER A 175 3.06 -29.08 -13.45
C SER A 175 4.35 -28.27 -13.23
N SER A 176 4.54 -27.66 -12.04
CA SER A 176 5.72 -26.84 -11.75
C SER A 176 7.05 -27.62 -11.69
N TYR A 177 7.01 -28.94 -11.50
CA TYR A 177 8.19 -29.82 -11.52
C TYR A 177 8.47 -30.44 -12.90
N ALA A 178 7.49 -30.39 -13.82
CA ALA A 178 7.59 -31.02 -15.13
C ALA A 178 8.10 -30.08 -16.24
N ASP A 179 8.14 -28.77 -16.00
CA ASP A 179 8.60 -27.81 -16.99
C ASP A 179 10.04 -27.31 -16.74
N PRO A 180 11.03 -27.72 -17.57
CA PRO A 180 12.39 -27.19 -17.51
C PRO A 180 12.52 -25.73 -17.94
N ALA A 181 11.47 -25.07 -18.47
CA ALA A 181 11.47 -23.65 -18.81
C ALA A 181 11.51 -22.72 -17.58
N HIS A 182 11.15 -23.22 -16.39
CA HIS A 182 11.24 -22.47 -15.13
C HIS A 182 12.61 -22.59 -14.42
N ALA A 183 13.57 -23.32 -14.99
CA ALA A 183 14.97 -23.17 -14.62
C ALA A 183 15.51 -21.88 -15.24
N SER A 184 15.16 -20.74 -14.64
CA SER A 184 15.73 -19.44 -15.01
C SER A 184 17.25 -19.50 -14.79
N ILE A 185 17.98 -19.75 -15.87
CA ILE A 185 19.43 -19.53 -15.92
C ILE A 185 19.59 -18.05 -16.24
N GLU A 186 19.77 -17.22 -15.21
CA GLU A 186 20.32 -15.89 -15.42
C GLU A 186 21.72 -16.03 -16.04
N THR A 187 21.88 -15.54 -17.26
CA THR A 187 23.20 -15.35 -17.86
C THR A 187 23.89 -14.15 -17.21
N PRO A 188 25.15 -14.28 -16.76
CA PRO A 188 25.86 -13.20 -16.11
C PRO A 188 26.22 -12.10 -17.13
N PHE A 189 25.93 -10.85 -16.79
CA PHE A 189 26.60 -9.68 -17.36
C PHE A 189 27.33 -8.93 -16.25
#